data_AF-F4PPB1-F1
#
_entry.id   AF-F4PPB1-F1
#
_cell.length_a   1.000
_cell.length_b   1.000
_cell.length_c   1.000
_cell.angle_alpha   90.00
_cell.angle_beta   90.00
_cell.angle_gamma   90.00
#
_symmetry.space_group_name_H-M   'P 1'
#
loop_
_entity.id
_entity.type
_entity.pdbx_description
1 polymer ?
#
loop_
_entity_poly.entity_id
_entity_poly.type
_entity_poly.pdbx_seq_one_letter_code
_entity_poly.pdbx_strand_id
1 'polypeptide(L)'
;MEEKKDILFFSIFRSLVLKQSIFRFIDNHKRKYVNYVRWVQGKDIIANGGVAMIQNYTFNWDFLQHYVPKMMDEIVRHDANAVITKYCLRKHVTVETVKSLLAALPDKLQFRPINSRFMHDLCVVSGNLEMVQFFSSLESIKMYFWCDVRTMDDASRYGKLSIVKYLHFNRSEGCSPEAMVGALMNGHLEVVRFLLDHRPESYTNAAMTKACGSGHFEIVKLFHDRNLTCTKLAMDAAATSGHLNIVKFLHFNRSEGATTNAMDSAAACGNLDVVRFLHFNRTEGATVKALSNAILVNRNEMVSFLHHNRSEGHNINIKQLPQTIQPPSFKLLLQILDQPKVPETPPSNSQQPQHINNK
;
A
#
# COMPACT_ATOMS: atom_id res chain seq x y z
N MET A 1 -17.89 22.07 44.28
CA MET A 1 -17.75 21.19 43.11
C MET A 1 -18.05 22.04 41.88
N GLU A 2 -17.02 22.57 41.23
CA GLU A 2 -17.21 23.30 39.97
C GLU A 2 -17.39 22.29 38.84
N GLU A 3 -18.56 22.33 38.19
CA GLU A 3 -18.83 21.60 36.95
C GLU A 3 -17.85 22.06 35.87
N LYS A 4 -16.97 21.15 35.43
CA LYS A 4 -16.22 21.34 34.18
C LYS A 4 -17.22 21.38 33.04
N LYS A 5 -17.53 22.57 32.53
CA LYS A 5 -18.24 22.74 31.26
C LYS A 5 -17.33 22.27 30.13
N ASP A 6 -17.69 21.16 29.49
CA ASP A 6 -17.01 20.70 28.27
C ASP A 6 -17.19 21.75 27.16
N ILE A 7 -16.10 22.44 26.83
CA ILE A 7 -16.06 23.39 25.73
C ILE A 7 -16.02 22.58 24.44
N LEU A 8 -17.19 22.30 23.86
CA LEU A 8 -17.31 21.70 22.53
C LEU A 8 -16.60 22.60 21.48
N PHE A 9 -16.01 22.00 20.45
CA PHE A 9 -15.32 22.72 19.36
C PHE A 9 -16.19 23.84 18.74
N PHE A 10 -17.51 23.63 18.63
CA PHE A 10 -18.44 24.64 18.15
C PHE A 10 -18.56 25.89 19.05
N SER A 11 -18.26 25.76 20.34
CA SER A 11 -18.24 26.86 21.30
C SER A 11 -17.19 27.91 20.94
N ILE A 12 -16.11 27.51 20.25
CA ILE A 12 -15.07 28.42 19.75
C ILE A 12 -15.68 29.41 18.74
N PHE A 13 -16.60 28.96 17.89
CA PHE A 13 -17.25 29.81 16.89
C PHE A 13 -18.37 30.69 17.45
N ARG A 14 -18.83 30.45 18.69
CA ARG A 14 -19.76 31.33 19.40
C ARG A 14 -19.06 32.58 19.94
N SER A 15 -17.77 32.50 20.25
CA SER A 15 -16.96 33.67 20.57
C SER A 15 -16.66 34.44 19.29
N LEU A 16 -17.21 35.66 19.18
CA LEU A 16 -17.00 36.52 18.02
C LEU A 16 -15.50 36.82 17.81
N VAL A 17 -14.75 36.99 18.91
CA VAL A 17 -13.30 37.27 18.89
C VAL A 17 -12.50 36.07 18.37
N LEU A 18 -12.80 34.86 18.84
CA LEU A 18 -12.11 33.65 18.38
C LEU A 18 -12.47 33.35 16.93
N LYS A 19 -13.76 33.44 16.57
CA LYS A 19 -14.24 33.31 15.20
C LYS A 19 -13.50 34.26 14.25
N GLN A 20 -13.46 35.55 14.58
CA GLN A 20 -12.79 36.56 13.75
C GLN A 20 -11.27 36.33 13.69
N SER A 21 -10.64 35.94 14.80
CA SER A 21 -9.21 35.64 14.84
C SER A 21 -8.85 34.44 13.97
N ILE A 22 -9.64 33.36 14.01
CA ILE A 22 -9.47 32.17 13.16
C ILE A 22 -9.61 32.53 11.69
N PHE A 23 -10.68 33.23 11.30
CA PHE A 23 -10.89 33.59 9.90
C PHE A 23 -9.84 34.60 9.39
N ARG A 24 -9.39 35.54 10.24
CA ARG A 24 -8.30 36.47 9.90
C ARG A 24 -6.96 35.74 9.74
N PHE A 25 -6.67 34.75 10.58
CA PHE A 25 -5.49 33.91 10.47
C PHE A 25 -5.50 33.11 9.16
N ILE A 26 -6.65 32.49 8.83
CA ILE A 26 -6.86 31.77 7.57
C ILE A 26 -6.67 32.72 6.37
N ASP A 27 -7.28 33.91 6.38
CA ASP A 27 -7.16 34.88 5.29
C ASP A 27 -5.73 35.39 5.12
N ASN A 28 -4.98 35.57 6.20
CA ASN A 28 -3.56 35.91 6.15
C ASN A 28 -2.71 34.76 5.56
N HIS A 29 -3.07 33.51 5.85
CA HIS A 29 -2.39 32.33 5.28
C HIS A 29 -2.73 32.09 3.80
N LYS A 30 -3.90 32.54 3.31
CA LYS A 30 -4.25 32.51 1.88
C LYS A 30 -3.25 33.28 1.00
N ARG A 31 -2.67 34.37 1.52
CA ARG A 31 -1.75 35.23 0.76
C ARG A 31 -0.36 34.61 0.56
N LYS A 32 0.00 33.55 1.31
CA LYS A 32 1.32 32.90 1.25
C LYS A 32 1.44 31.75 0.26
N TYR A 33 0.32 31.14 -0.16
CA TYR A 33 0.33 29.94 -1.01
C TYR A 33 -0.58 30.14 -2.23
N VAL A 34 -0.05 30.80 -3.26
CA VAL A 34 -0.85 31.21 -4.43
C VAL A 34 -1.12 30.06 -5.41
N ASN A 35 -0.35 28.96 -5.40
CA ASN A 35 -0.27 28.13 -6.61
C ASN A 35 -0.70 26.65 -6.58
N TYR A 36 -1.25 26.06 -5.51
CA TYR A 36 -1.59 24.61 -5.61
C TYR A 36 -2.92 24.11 -5.04
N VAL A 37 -3.64 24.84 -4.19
CA VAL A 37 -5.00 24.43 -3.77
C VAL A 37 -5.87 25.67 -3.53
N ARG A 38 -6.91 25.86 -4.34
CA ARG A 38 -7.88 26.94 -4.17
C ARG A 38 -8.90 26.52 -3.10
N TRP A 39 -8.69 26.95 -1.87
CA TRP A 39 -9.64 26.74 -0.76
C TRP A 39 -10.97 27.45 -1.07
N VAL A 40 -12.08 26.73 -1.02
CA VAL A 40 -13.42 27.22 -1.39
C VAL A 40 -14.18 27.63 -0.13
N GLN A 41 -14.77 28.84 -0.08
CA GLN A 41 -15.61 29.23 1.07
C GLN A 41 -16.98 28.55 0.97
N GLY A 42 -17.67 28.35 2.11
CA GLY A 42 -19.00 27.72 2.11
C GLY A 42 -20.01 28.36 1.14
N LYS A 43 -19.97 29.70 0.99
CA LYS A 43 -20.80 30.42 0.01
C LYS A 43 -20.44 30.10 -1.45
N ASP A 44 -19.15 29.88 -1.73
CA ASP A 44 -18.64 29.56 -3.08
C ASP A 44 -18.99 28.12 -3.44
N ILE A 45 -19.12 27.22 -2.44
CA ILE A 45 -19.61 25.85 -2.62
C ILE A 45 -21.07 25.87 -3.06
N ILE A 46 -21.91 26.68 -2.40
CA ILE A 46 -23.33 26.84 -2.74
C ILE A 46 -23.49 27.45 -4.16
N ALA A 47 -22.60 28.38 -4.53
CA ALA A 47 -22.62 29.02 -5.84
C ALA A 47 -22.30 28.07 -7.01
N ASN A 48 -21.68 26.91 -6.74
CA ASN A 48 -21.37 25.88 -7.75
C ASN A 48 -22.55 24.93 -8.03
N GLY A 49 -23.72 25.13 -7.41
CA GLY A 49 -24.91 24.29 -7.60
C GLY A 49 -24.97 23.07 -6.66
N GLY A 50 -26.16 22.47 -6.57
CA GLY A 50 -26.45 21.40 -5.61
C GLY A 50 -25.78 20.09 -5.97
N VAL A 51 -25.59 19.86 -7.27
CA VAL A 51 -24.87 18.70 -7.79
C VAL A 51 -23.40 18.73 -7.36
N ALA A 52 -22.72 19.86 -7.54
CA ALA A 52 -21.32 20.00 -7.16
C ALA A 52 -21.14 19.90 -5.65
N MET A 53 -22.08 20.46 -4.87
CA MET A 53 -22.08 20.37 -3.42
C MET A 53 -22.13 18.92 -2.94
N ILE A 54 -23.00 18.08 -3.51
CA ILE A 54 -23.12 16.66 -3.13
C ILE A 54 -21.98 15.83 -3.71
N GLN A 55 -21.61 16.00 -4.99
CA GLN A 55 -20.61 15.13 -5.62
C GLN A 55 -19.19 15.39 -5.11
N ASN A 56 -18.84 16.65 -4.81
CA ASN A 56 -17.45 17.04 -4.55
C ASN A 56 -17.12 17.16 -3.07
N TYR A 57 -18.13 17.19 -2.18
CA TYR A 57 -17.92 17.44 -0.76
C TYR A 57 -18.68 16.42 0.11
N THR A 58 -18.07 16.07 1.24
CA THR A 58 -18.59 15.07 2.19
C THR A 58 -19.35 15.73 3.34
N PHE A 59 -20.37 16.53 3.01
CA PHE A 59 -21.21 17.15 4.03
C PHE A 59 -22.12 16.12 4.71
N ASN A 60 -22.37 16.28 6.01
CA ASN A 60 -23.33 15.48 6.75
C ASN A 60 -24.77 15.95 6.46
N TRP A 61 -25.75 15.14 6.88
CA TRP A 61 -27.17 15.49 6.70
C TRP A 61 -27.55 16.81 7.37
N ASP A 62 -27.01 17.10 8.56
CA ASP A 62 -27.36 18.33 9.29
C ASP A 62 -27.11 19.60 8.47
N PHE A 63 -26.05 19.59 7.68
CA PHE A 63 -25.76 20.65 6.73
C PHE A 63 -26.64 20.52 5.48
N LEU A 64 -26.68 19.34 4.86
CA LEU A 64 -27.37 19.11 3.59
C LEU A 64 -28.88 19.37 3.64
N GLN A 65 -29.56 19.07 4.75
CA GLN A 65 -31.01 19.22 4.89
C GLN A 65 -31.51 20.66 4.63
N HIS A 66 -30.66 21.66 4.84
CA HIS A 66 -31.01 23.08 4.62
C HIS A 66 -31.01 23.48 3.13
N TYR A 67 -30.29 22.72 2.30
CA TYR A 67 -29.99 23.06 0.91
C TYR A 67 -30.57 22.05 -0.08
N VAL A 68 -30.53 20.75 0.25
CA VAL A 68 -31.00 19.65 -0.60
C VAL A 68 -32.44 19.85 -1.09
N PRO A 69 -33.44 20.24 -0.25
CA PRO A 69 -34.79 20.47 -0.74
C PRO A 69 -34.88 21.57 -1.81
N LYS A 70 -34.08 22.64 -1.68
CA LYS A 70 -34.05 23.75 -2.64
C LYS A 70 -33.36 23.39 -3.95
N MET A 71 -32.56 22.33 -3.93
CA MET A 71 -31.72 21.90 -5.04
C MET A 71 -32.19 20.57 -5.62
N MET A 72 -33.28 19.98 -5.13
CA MET A 72 -33.75 18.66 -5.55
C MET A 72 -34.07 18.63 -7.04
N ASP A 73 -34.69 19.67 -7.59
CA ASP A 73 -34.95 19.78 -9.01
C ASP A 73 -33.67 19.83 -9.86
N GLU A 74 -32.59 20.42 -9.34
CA GLU A 74 -31.27 20.40 -9.98
C GLU A 74 -30.67 18.98 -9.93
N ILE A 75 -30.73 18.33 -8.77
CA ILE A 75 -30.22 16.98 -8.56
C ILE A 75 -30.93 15.98 -9.48
N VAL A 76 -32.25 16.07 -9.59
CA VAL A 76 -33.06 15.21 -10.45
C VAL A 76 -32.75 15.46 -11.94
N ARG A 77 -32.61 16.73 -12.36
CA ARG A 77 -32.22 17.06 -13.74
C ARG A 77 -30.84 16.52 -14.14
N HIS A 78 -29.91 16.41 -13.19
CA HIS A 78 -28.55 15.94 -13.40
C HIS A 78 -28.35 14.44 -13.10
N ASP A 79 -29.42 13.65 -13.17
CA ASP A 79 -29.45 12.24 -12.81
C ASP A 79 -29.08 12.00 -11.34
N ALA A 80 -30.10 12.02 -10.49
CA ALA A 80 -29.95 11.82 -9.05
C ALA A 80 -29.19 10.53 -8.70
N ASN A 81 -29.33 9.48 -9.52
CA ASN A 81 -28.62 8.22 -9.31
C ASN A 81 -27.11 8.39 -9.45
N ALA A 82 -26.66 9.14 -10.47
CA ALA A 82 -25.24 9.43 -10.67
C ALA A 82 -24.66 10.28 -9.52
N VAL A 83 -25.43 11.29 -9.09
CA VAL A 83 -25.05 12.18 -7.97
C VAL A 83 -24.88 11.38 -6.68
N ILE A 84 -25.89 10.60 -6.31
CA ILE A 84 -25.89 9.82 -5.07
C ILE A 84 -24.86 8.69 -5.13
N THR A 85 -24.72 8.01 -6.27
CA THR A 85 -23.69 6.98 -6.47
C THR A 85 -22.30 7.54 -6.16
N LYS A 86 -21.93 8.68 -6.75
CA LYS A 86 -20.62 9.32 -6.50
C LYS A 86 -20.45 9.76 -5.05
N TYR A 87 -21.51 10.25 -4.42
CA TYR A 87 -21.49 10.66 -3.02
C TYR A 87 -21.21 9.47 -2.09
N CYS A 88 -21.88 8.33 -2.31
CA CYS A 88 -21.69 7.11 -1.50
C CYS A 88 -20.26 6.54 -1.54
N LEU A 89 -19.50 6.82 -2.60
CA LEU A 89 -18.11 6.34 -2.75
C LEU A 89 -17.08 7.18 -1.98
N ARG A 90 -17.49 8.24 -1.29
CA ARG A 90 -16.58 9.11 -0.53
C ARG A 90 -16.31 8.56 0.87
N LYS A 91 -15.08 8.75 1.36
CA LYS A 91 -14.52 8.14 2.59
C LYS A 91 -15.26 8.46 3.90
N HIS A 92 -15.99 9.58 3.98
CA HIS A 92 -16.58 10.08 5.23
C HIS A 92 -18.11 10.15 5.20
N VAL A 93 -18.76 9.53 4.22
CA VAL A 93 -20.22 9.53 4.12
C VAL A 93 -20.80 8.47 5.06
N THR A 94 -21.79 8.87 5.85
CA THR A 94 -22.51 8.00 6.78
C THR A 94 -23.77 7.42 6.16
N VAL A 95 -24.19 6.25 6.65
CA VAL A 95 -25.41 5.58 6.19
C VAL A 95 -26.63 6.44 6.47
N GLU A 96 -26.68 7.14 7.61
CA GLU A 96 -27.77 8.04 8.00
C GLU A 96 -27.94 9.16 6.97
N THR A 97 -26.83 9.76 6.53
CA THR A 97 -26.89 10.84 5.54
C THR A 97 -27.40 10.33 4.20
N VAL A 98 -27.00 9.13 3.79
CA VAL A 98 -27.51 8.51 2.56
C VAL A 98 -28.99 8.14 2.70
N LYS A 99 -29.43 7.57 3.83
CA LYS A 99 -30.85 7.28 4.10
C LYS A 99 -31.70 8.53 4.01
N SER A 100 -31.28 9.62 4.64
CA SER A 100 -32.01 10.89 4.61
C SER A 100 -32.01 11.51 3.22
N LEU A 101 -30.90 11.41 2.48
CA LEU A 101 -30.82 11.88 1.09
C LEU A 101 -31.74 11.08 0.16
N LEU A 102 -31.80 9.76 0.33
CA LEU A 102 -32.71 8.88 -0.40
C LEU A 102 -34.19 9.16 -0.05
N ALA A 103 -34.48 9.42 1.22
CA ALA A 103 -35.84 9.78 1.68
C ALA A 103 -36.29 11.16 1.17
N ALA A 104 -35.36 12.05 0.84
CA ALA A 104 -35.68 13.35 0.25
C ALA A 104 -35.94 13.26 -1.27
N LEU A 105 -35.66 12.13 -1.92
CA LEU A 105 -35.97 11.94 -3.33
C LEU A 105 -37.50 11.91 -3.55
N PRO A 106 -38.00 12.40 -4.70
CA PRO A 106 -39.42 12.30 -5.03
C PRO A 106 -39.90 10.85 -5.01
N ASP A 107 -41.12 10.59 -4.51
CA ASP A 107 -41.68 9.22 -4.27
C ASP A 107 -41.61 8.26 -5.48
N LYS A 108 -41.56 8.80 -6.70
CA LYS A 108 -41.47 8.00 -7.95
C LYS A 108 -40.04 7.63 -8.34
N LEU A 109 -39.01 8.19 -7.70
CA LEU A 109 -37.62 7.99 -8.06
C LEU A 109 -36.98 6.94 -7.14
N GLN A 110 -37.01 5.69 -7.58
CA GLN A 110 -36.24 4.64 -6.92
C GLN A 110 -34.76 4.76 -7.28
N PHE A 111 -33.90 4.82 -6.26
CA PHE A 111 -32.46 4.84 -6.48
C PHE A 111 -31.98 3.55 -7.17
N ARG A 112 -31.23 3.71 -8.27
CA ARG A 112 -30.57 2.64 -9.00
C ARG A 112 -29.14 3.07 -9.33
N PRO A 113 -28.11 2.35 -8.86
CA PRO A 113 -26.74 2.72 -9.17
C PRO A 113 -26.48 2.78 -10.67
N ILE A 114 -25.69 3.75 -11.11
CA ILE A 114 -25.42 3.97 -12.55
C ILE A 114 -24.47 2.93 -13.15
N ASN A 115 -23.72 2.21 -12.33
CA ASN A 115 -22.75 1.21 -12.79
C ASN A 115 -23.01 -0.13 -12.09
N SER A 116 -22.76 -1.23 -12.81
CA SER A 116 -22.90 -2.60 -12.29
C SER A 116 -21.81 -2.98 -11.28
N ARG A 117 -20.80 -2.11 -11.09
CA ARG A 117 -19.69 -2.30 -10.15
C ARG A 117 -19.88 -1.52 -8.85
N PHE A 118 -21.05 -0.95 -8.60
CA PHE A 118 -21.24 -0.02 -7.49
C PHE A 118 -20.90 -0.64 -6.14
N MET A 119 -21.28 -1.91 -5.95
CA MET A 119 -20.94 -2.65 -4.75
C MET A 119 -19.44 -2.94 -4.63
N HIS A 120 -18.77 -3.22 -5.75
CA HIS A 120 -17.31 -3.35 -5.80
C HIS A 120 -16.62 -2.02 -5.42
N ASP A 121 -17.06 -0.90 -6.01
CA ASP A 121 -16.53 0.43 -5.72
C ASP A 121 -16.76 0.81 -4.23
N LEU A 122 -17.91 0.47 -3.64
CA LEU A 122 -18.16 0.66 -2.20
C LEU A 122 -17.20 -0.16 -1.34
N CYS A 123 -17.00 -1.43 -1.69
CA CYS A 123 -16.09 -2.32 -0.96
C CYS A 123 -14.64 -1.79 -1.00
N VAL A 124 -14.21 -1.28 -2.15
CA VAL A 124 -12.81 -0.96 -2.42
C VAL A 124 -12.48 0.52 -2.18
N VAL A 125 -13.23 1.42 -2.81
CA VAL A 125 -12.96 2.87 -2.81
C VAL A 125 -13.38 3.51 -1.50
N SER A 126 -14.64 3.32 -1.08
CA SER A 126 -15.10 3.89 0.20
C SER A 126 -14.57 3.07 1.38
N GLY A 127 -14.60 1.74 1.26
CA GLY A 127 -14.24 0.82 2.35
C GLY A 127 -15.19 0.93 3.55
N ASN A 128 -16.38 1.52 3.37
CA ASN A 128 -17.36 1.71 4.43
C ASN A 128 -18.25 0.45 4.52
N LEU A 129 -17.98 -0.39 5.53
CA LEU A 129 -18.73 -1.63 5.75
C LEU A 129 -20.22 -1.38 6.03
N GLU A 130 -20.56 -0.35 6.80
CA GLU A 130 -21.96 -0.03 7.10
C GLU A 130 -22.73 0.32 5.82
N MET A 131 -22.08 1.06 4.91
CA MET A 131 -22.66 1.38 3.60
C MET A 131 -22.87 0.13 2.75
N VAL A 132 -21.88 -0.76 2.72
CA VAL A 132 -21.98 -2.06 2.03
C VAL A 132 -23.15 -2.87 2.59
N GLN A 133 -23.26 -3.00 3.92
CA GLN A 133 -24.34 -3.72 4.58
C GLN A 133 -25.71 -3.09 4.32
N PHE A 134 -25.81 -1.76 4.40
CA PHE A 134 -27.04 -1.03 4.10
C PHE A 134 -27.53 -1.31 2.69
N PHE A 135 -26.68 -1.14 1.68
CA PHE A 135 -27.07 -1.41 0.30
C PHE A 135 -27.31 -2.91 0.05
N SER A 136 -26.63 -3.82 0.77
CA SER A 136 -26.92 -5.25 0.71
C SER A 136 -28.32 -5.62 1.20
N SER A 137 -28.90 -4.81 2.10
CA SER A 137 -30.25 -5.04 2.66
C SER A 137 -31.39 -4.55 1.75
N LEU A 138 -31.09 -3.74 0.73
CA LEU A 138 -32.10 -3.14 -0.14
C LEU A 138 -32.45 -4.07 -1.31
N GLU A 139 -33.65 -4.64 -1.30
CA GLU A 139 -34.13 -5.54 -2.38
C GLU A 139 -34.17 -4.84 -3.76
N SER A 140 -34.40 -3.52 -3.78
CA SER A 140 -34.47 -2.70 -5.01
C SER A 140 -33.17 -2.68 -5.83
N ILE A 141 -32.02 -2.93 -5.20
CA ILE A 141 -30.71 -2.88 -5.85
C ILE A 141 -30.00 -4.23 -5.92
N LYS A 142 -30.66 -5.30 -5.50
CA LYS A 142 -30.11 -6.66 -5.49
C LYS A 142 -29.68 -7.16 -6.87
N MET A 143 -30.35 -6.74 -7.94
CA MET A 143 -29.94 -7.08 -9.31
C MET A 143 -28.61 -6.43 -9.73
N TYR A 144 -28.21 -5.34 -9.07
CA TYR A 144 -26.93 -4.65 -9.27
C TYR A 144 -25.85 -5.14 -8.29
N PHE A 145 -26.17 -6.17 -7.51
CA PHE A 145 -25.33 -6.75 -6.48
C PHE A 145 -24.43 -7.85 -7.08
N TRP A 146 -23.64 -7.48 -8.10
CA TRP A 146 -22.64 -8.39 -8.64
C TRP A 146 -21.30 -8.15 -7.94
N CYS A 147 -21.00 -8.97 -6.94
CA CYS A 147 -19.65 -9.12 -6.41
C CYS A 147 -19.08 -10.42 -6.96
N ASP A 148 -18.10 -10.35 -7.86
CA ASP A 148 -17.30 -11.52 -8.22
C ASP A 148 -16.08 -11.64 -7.29
N VAL A 149 -15.30 -12.70 -7.51
CA VAL A 149 -14.04 -12.98 -6.77
C VAL A 149 -13.10 -11.77 -6.68
N ARG A 150 -13.12 -10.87 -7.68
CA ARG A 150 -12.24 -9.68 -7.70
C ARG A 150 -12.58 -8.70 -6.59
N THR A 151 -13.82 -8.73 -6.08
CA THR A 151 -14.22 -7.86 -4.97
C THR A 151 -13.44 -8.18 -3.71
N MET A 152 -13.31 -9.47 -3.38
CA MET A 152 -12.49 -9.90 -2.23
C MET A 152 -11.00 -9.76 -2.53
N ASP A 153 -10.58 -9.99 -3.77
CA ASP A 153 -9.18 -9.80 -4.18
C ASP A 153 -8.73 -8.34 -4.01
N ASP A 154 -9.51 -7.38 -4.50
CA ASP A 154 -9.22 -5.96 -4.36
C ASP A 154 -9.38 -5.49 -2.91
N ALA A 155 -10.43 -5.92 -2.19
CA ALA A 155 -10.58 -5.62 -0.77
C ALA A 155 -9.35 -6.09 0.03
N SER A 156 -8.79 -7.25 -0.33
CA SER A 156 -7.57 -7.79 0.28
C SER A 156 -6.33 -6.98 -0.09
N ARG A 157 -6.20 -6.61 -1.38
CA ARG A 157 -5.12 -5.76 -1.90
C ARG A 157 -5.06 -4.38 -1.24
N TYR A 158 -6.21 -3.81 -0.87
CA TYR A 158 -6.31 -2.51 -0.21
C TYR A 158 -6.49 -2.60 1.32
N GLY A 159 -6.35 -3.79 1.91
CA GLY A 159 -6.30 -3.97 3.37
C GLY A 159 -7.64 -3.77 4.07
N LYS A 160 -8.77 -3.92 3.36
CA LYS A 160 -10.12 -3.71 3.88
C LYS A 160 -10.62 -4.92 4.66
N LEU A 161 -9.97 -5.26 5.78
CA LEU A 161 -10.26 -6.47 6.56
C LEU A 161 -11.75 -6.67 6.89
N SER A 162 -12.44 -5.61 7.32
CA SER A 162 -13.86 -5.68 7.67
C SER A 162 -14.73 -6.07 6.47
N ILE A 163 -14.37 -5.59 5.28
CA ILE A 163 -15.02 -5.96 4.02
C ILE A 163 -14.67 -7.39 3.62
N VAL A 164 -13.40 -7.80 3.73
CA VAL A 164 -12.96 -9.18 3.44
C VAL A 164 -13.72 -10.18 4.32
N LYS A 165 -13.85 -9.91 5.62
CA LYS A 165 -14.66 -10.72 6.55
C LYS A 165 -16.12 -10.76 6.14
N TYR A 166 -16.71 -9.60 5.85
CA TYR A 166 -18.11 -9.52 5.42
C TYR A 166 -18.37 -10.34 4.16
N LEU A 167 -17.55 -10.15 3.12
CA LEU A 167 -17.64 -10.91 1.89
C LEU A 167 -17.48 -12.42 2.18
N HIS A 168 -16.49 -12.82 2.97
CA HIS A 168 -16.26 -14.23 3.27
C HIS A 168 -17.47 -14.92 3.92
N PHE A 169 -18.12 -14.28 4.90
CA PHE A 169 -19.23 -14.89 5.64
C PHE A 169 -20.60 -14.76 4.95
N ASN A 170 -20.76 -13.80 4.03
CA ASN A 170 -22.06 -13.49 3.42
C ASN A 170 -22.13 -13.81 1.92
N ARG A 171 -21.01 -14.25 1.32
CA ARG A 171 -20.87 -14.51 -0.11
C ARG A 171 -20.22 -15.86 -0.40
N SER A 172 -20.62 -16.49 -1.50
CA SER A 172 -20.18 -17.85 -1.87
C SER A 172 -19.11 -17.87 -2.95
N GLU A 173 -18.88 -16.74 -3.62
CA GLU A 173 -17.93 -16.58 -4.74
C GLU A 173 -16.48 -16.80 -4.30
N GLY A 174 -16.15 -16.40 -3.06
CA GLY A 174 -14.80 -16.54 -2.51
C GLY A 174 -13.79 -15.53 -3.06
N CYS A 175 -12.52 -15.93 -3.06
CA CYS A 175 -11.41 -15.15 -3.60
C CYS A 175 -10.53 -16.02 -4.50
N SER A 176 -9.75 -15.37 -5.36
CA SER A 176 -8.68 -16.03 -6.09
C SER A 176 -7.36 -15.94 -5.31
N PRO A 177 -6.28 -16.60 -5.77
CA PRO A 177 -4.95 -16.41 -5.19
C PRO A 177 -4.45 -14.94 -5.21
N GLU A 178 -5.04 -14.07 -6.05
CA GLU A 178 -4.72 -12.65 -6.10
C GLU A 178 -5.08 -11.91 -4.80
N ALA A 179 -6.07 -12.38 -4.03
CA ALA A 179 -6.36 -11.82 -2.70
C ALA A 179 -5.15 -11.92 -1.77
N MET A 180 -4.55 -13.12 -1.68
CA MET A 180 -3.37 -13.36 -0.88
C MET A 180 -2.19 -12.56 -1.43
N VAL A 181 -1.90 -12.64 -2.73
CA VAL A 181 -0.77 -11.92 -3.34
C VAL A 181 -0.90 -10.41 -3.16
N GLY A 182 -2.09 -9.84 -3.37
CA GLY A 182 -2.35 -8.41 -3.20
C GLY A 182 -2.17 -7.95 -1.75
N ALA A 183 -2.66 -8.73 -0.78
CA ALA A 183 -2.46 -8.46 0.64
C ALA A 183 -0.98 -8.54 1.04
N LEU A 184 -0.24 -9.51 0.48
CA LEU A 184 1.20 -9.67 0.73
C LEU A 184 2.01 -8.53 0.15
N MET A 185 1.75 -8.12 -1.09
CA MET A 185 2.51 -7.03 -1.72
C MET A 185 2.35 -5.69 -1.00
N ASN A 186 1.18 -5.45 -0.40
CA ASN A 186 0.85 -4.20 0.31
C ASN A 186 0.97 -4.30 1.84
N GLY A 187 1.43 -5.43 2.39
CA GLY A 187 1.75 -5.55 3.81
C GLY A 187 0.54 -5.63 4.74
N HIS A 188 -0.60 -6.12 4.24
CA HIS A 188 -1.83 -6.19 5.01
C HIS A 188 -1.87 -7.45 5.91
N LEU A 189 -1.06 -7.44 6.97
CA LEU A 189 -0.87 -8.55 7.90
C LEU A 189 -2.18 -9.19 8.38
N GLU A 190 -3.14 -8.38 8.82
CA GLU A 190 -4.39 -8.91 9.37
C GLU A 190 -5.30 -9.54 8.29
N VAL A 191 -5.22 -9.05 7.05
CA VAL A 191 -5.88 -9.71 5.91
C VAL A 191 -5.20 -11.03 5.61
N VAL A 192 -3.87 -11.07 5.56
CA VAL A 192 -3.10 -12.31 5.34
C VAL A 192 -3.41 -13.35 6.41
N ARG A 193 -3.45 -12.96 7.69
CA ARG A 193 -3.84 -13.83 8.80
C ARG A 193 -5.24 -14.41 8.58
N PHE A 194 -6.21 -13.55 8.27
CA PHE A 194 -7.58 -13.98 8.02
C PHE A 194 -7.67 -14.96 6.84
N LEU A 195 -7.01 -14.66 5.72
CA LEU A 195 -6.99 -15.52 4.53
C LEU A 195 -6.31 -16.86 4.81
N LEU A 196 -5.21 -16.90 5.56
CA LEU A 196 -4.59 -18.17 5.95
C LEU A 196 -5.52 -19.04 6.81
N ASP A 197 -6.28 -18.42 7.71
CA ASP A 197 -7.11 -19.13 8.68
C ASP A 197 -8.42 -19.65 8.05
N HIS A 198 -8.95 -18.96 7.03
CA HIS A 198 -10.28 -19.25 6.46
C HIS A 198 -10.25 -19.64 4.98
N ARG A 199 -9.12 -19.41 4.29
CA ARG A 199 -8.92 -19.64 2.85
C ARG A 199 -7.51 -20.19 2.59
N PRO A 200 -7.10 -21.31 3.21
CA PRO A 200 -5.75 -21.87 3.04
C PRO A 200 -5.42 -22.19 1.58
N GLU A 201 -6.41 -22.46 0.73
CA GLU A 201 -6.27 -22.67 -0.71
C GLU A 201 -5.71 -21.43 -1.45
N SER A 202 -5.82 -20.24 -0.86
CA SER A 202 -5.25 -19.01 -1.42
C SER A 202 -3.73 -18.91 -1.22
N TYR A 203 -3.17 -19.70 -0.31
CA TYR A 203 -1.73 -19.72 -0.07
C TYR A 203 -1.02 -20.51 -1.18
N THR A 204 -0.06 -19.87 -1.83
CA THR A 204 0.77 -20.50 -2.87
C THR A 204 2.23 -20.54 -2.42
N ASN A 205 3.04 -21.41 -3.03
CA ASN A 205 4.49 -21.45 -2.76
C ASN A 205 5.20 -20.13 -3.06
N ALA A 206 4.59 -19.25 -3.87
CA ALA A 206 5.11 -17.92 -4.17
C ALA A 206 4.84 -16.89 -3.05
N ALA A 207 3.93 -17.17 -2.11
CA ALA A 207 3.51 -16.24 -1.07
C ALA A 207 4.68 -15.79 -0.19
N MET A 208 5.47 -16.73 0.33
CA MET A 208 6.68 -16.41 1.12
C MET A 208 7.66 -15.55 0.32
N THR A 209 7.92 -15.93 -0.94
CA THR A 209 8.80 -15.15 -1.84
C THR A 209 8.30 -13.73 -2.04
N LYS A 210 6.98 -13.53 -2.23
CA LYS A 210 6.38 -12.20 -2.38
C LYS A 210 6.49 -11.38 -1.08
N ALA A 211 6.17 -11.97 0.07
CA ALA A 211 6.32 -11.30 1.36
C ALA A 211 7.77 -10.83 1.61
N CYS A 212 8.74 -11.71 1.32
CA CYS A 212 10.16 -11.42 1.43
C CYS A 212 10.61 -10.31 0.48
N GLY A 213 10.20 -10.36 -0.79
CA GLY A 213 10.53 -9.35 -1.80
C GLY A 213 9.82 -8.01 -1.60
N SER A 214 8.70 -7.97 -0.88
CA SER A 214 7.97 -6.74 -0.56
C SER A 214 8.36 -6.10 0.78
N GLY A 215 9.22 -6.76 1.57
CA GLY A 215 9.79 -6.15 2.78
C GLY A 215 8.92 -6.24 4.04
N HIS A 216 7.83 -7.01 3.99
CA HIS A 216 6.87 -7.09 5.10
C HIS A 216 7.31 -8.11 6.14
N PHE A 217 8.27 -7.72 6.99
CA PHE A 217 8.91 -8.59 7.98
C PHE A 217 7.92 -9.34 8.89
N GLU A 218 6.90 -8.67 9.41
CA GLU A 218 5.90 -9.29 10.30
C GLU A 218 5.12 -10.42 9.62
N ILE A 219 4.89 -10.31 8.30
CA ILE A 219 4.26 -11.37 7.51
C ILE A 219 5.23 -12.54 7.33
N VAL A 220 6.50 -12.28 7.04
CA VAL A 220 7.53 -13.32 6.93
C VAL A 220 7.68 -14.08 8.25
N LYS A 221 7.65 -13.36 9.37
CA LYS A 221 7.66 -13.95 10.71
C LYS A 221 6.41 -14.80 10.95
N LEU A 222 5.21 -14.30 10.63
CA LEU A 222 3.98 -15.09 10.70
C LEU A 222 4.07 -16.39 9.90
N PHE A 223 4.65 -16.35 8.70
CA PHE A 223 4.81 -17.54 7.85
C PHE A 223 5.83 -18.52 8.43
N HIS A 224 6.90 -18.03 9.05
CA HIS A 224 7.86 -18.85 9.78
C HIS A 224 7.23 -19.51 11.01
N ASP A 225 6.52 -18.74 11.84
CA ASP A 225 5.87 -19.22 13.07
C ASP A 225 4.82 -20.30 12.78
N ARG A 226 4.20 -20.26 11.59
CA ARG A 226 3.25 -21.28 11.09
C ARG A 226 3.91 -22.43 10.33
N ASN A 227 5.23 -22.47 10.27
CA ASN A 227 6.02 -23.47 9.55
C ASN A 227 5.58 -23.65 8.09
N LEU A 228 5.19 -22.55 7.41
CA LEU A 228 4.76 -22.60 6.02
C LEU A 228 5.94 -22.85 5.08
N THR A 229 5.69 -23.45 3.93
CA THR A 229 6.75 -23.76 2.96
C THR A 229 7.50 -22.52 2.49
N CYS A 230 8.83 -22.61 2.46
CA CYS A 230 9.74 -21.60 1.96
C CYS A 230 10.68 -22.23 0.92
N THR A 231 11.26 -21.40 0.06
CA THR A 231 12.23 -21.84 -0.96
C THR A 231 13.40 -20.86 -0.99
N LYS A 232 14.49 -21.24 -1.68
CA LYS A 232 15.65 -20.35 -1.89
C LYS A 232 15.28 -18.99 -2.48
N LEU A 233 14.20 -18.94 -3.26
CA LEU A 233 13.69 -17.72 -3.88
C LEU A 233 13.27 -16.66 -2.85
N ALA A 234 12.93 -17.05 -1.62
CA ALA A 234 12.59 -16.10 -0.57
C ALA A 234 13.80 -15.23 -0.17
N MET A 235 14.96 -15.85 0.04
CA MET A 235 16.19 -15.11 0.35
C MET A 235 16.67 -14.32 -0.88
N ASP A 236 16.57 -14.90 -2.08
CA ASP A 236 16.91 -14.20 -3.33
C ASP A 236 16.05 -12.94 -3.53
N ALA A 237 14.74 -13.03 -3.29
CA ALA A 237 13.82 -11.91 -3.42
C ALA A 237 14.06 -10.82 -2.36
N ALA A 238 14.25 -11.20 -1.09
CA ALA A 238 14.60 -10.25 -0.03
C ALA A 238 15.93 -9.54 -0.33
N ALA A 239 16.92 -10.27 -0.86
CA ALA A 239 18.22 -9.72 -1.21
C ALA A 239 18.13 -8.73 -2.40
N THR A 240 17.38 -9.11 -3.44
CA THR A 240 17.10 -8.26 -4.61
C THR A 240 16.45 -6.94 -4.19
N SER A 241 15.47 -6.98 -3.29
CA SER A 241 14.77 -5.78 -2.82
C SER A 241 15.50 -5.02 -1.69
N GLY A 242 16.65 -5.51 -1.23
CA GLY A 242 17.48 -4.80 -0.23
C GLY A 242 17.01 -4.94 1.21
N HIS A 243 16.13 -5.90 1.50
CA HIS A 243 15.56 -6.11 2.83
C HIS A 243 16.51 -6.91 3.74
N LEU A 244 17.61 -6.29 4.17
CA LEU A 244 18.66 -6.93 4.97
C LEU A 244 18.12 -7.58 6.27
N ASN A 245 17.13 -6.98 6.93
CA ASN A 245 16.48 -7.55 8.11
C ASN A 245 15.83 -8.91 7.81
N ILE A 246 15.16 -9.05 6.66
CA ILE A 246 14.57 -10.33 6.22
C ILE A 246 15.67 -11.31 5.82
N VAL A 247 16.71 -10.86 5.11
CA VAL A 247 17.85 -11.73 4.73
C VAL A 247 18.52 -12.31 5.98
N LYS A 248 18.80 -11.48 6.99
CA LYS A 248 19.34 -11.92 8.30
C LYS A 248 18.41 -12.91 8.97
N PHE A 249 17.11 -12.61 9.04
CA PHE A 249 16.12 -13.50 9.65
C PHE A 249 16.05 -14.86 8.97
N LEU A 250 15.97 -14.89 7.64
CA LEU A 250 16.01 -16.14 6.88
C LEU A 250 17.35 -16.87 7.06
N HIS A 251 18.48 -16.16 7.12
CA HIS A 251 19.77 -16.82 7.34
C HIS A 251 19.85 -17.54 8.71
N PHE A 252 19.34 -16.93 9.78
CA PHE A 252 19.44 -17.48 11.13
C PHE A 252 18.30 -18.45 11.51
N ASN A 253 17.14 -18.37 10.87
CA ASN A 253 15.94 -19.13 11.28
C ASN A 253 15.46 -20.13 10.22
N ARG A 254 16.11 -20.19 9.05
CA ARG A 254 15.70 -21.03 7.91
C ARG A 254 16.90 -21.74 7.28
N SER A 255 16.68 -22.93 6.74
CA SER A 255 17.72 -23.82 6.22
C SER A 255 17.73 -23.96 4.69
N GLU A 256 16.75 -23.37 4.00
CA GLU A 256 16.57 -23.47 2.55
C GLU A 256 17.74 -22.84 1.78
N GLY A 257 18.38 -21.82 2.36
CA GLY A 257 19.50 -21.09 1.79
C GLY A 257 19.10 -20.10 0.70
N ALA A 258 20.05 -19.74 -0.15
CA ALA A 258 19.87 -18.86 -1.30
C ALA A 258 20.34 -19.54 -2.59
N THR A 259 20.23 -18.82 -3.71
CA THR A 259 21.01 -19.10 -4.90
C THR A 259 22.03 -17.97 -5.14
N THR A 260 22.88 -18.11 -6.16
CA THR A 260 23.78 -17.02 -6.60
C THR A 260 23.00 -15.76 -7.02
N ASN A 261 21.72 -15.89 -7.38
CA ASN A 261 20.88 -14.76 -7.74
C ASN A 261 20.68 -13.77 -6.57
N ALA A 262 20.77 -14.22 -5.31
CA ALA A 262 20.69 -13.31 -4.17
C ALA A 262 21.76 -12.22 -4.23
N MET A 263 23.02 -12.60 -4.44
CA MET A 263 24.13 -11.64 -4.51
C MET A 263 24.16 -10.92 -5.86
N ASP A 264 23.90 -11.63 -6.97
CA ASP A 264 23.90 -11.03 -8.31
C ASP A 264 22.84 -9.93 -8.47
N SER A 265 21.61 -10.19 -8.01
CA SER A 265 20.52 -9.21 -8.09
C SER A 265 20.64 -8.13 -7.02
N ALA A 266 21.13 -8.44 -5.81
CA ALA A 266 21.42 -7.41 -4.82
C ALA A 266 22.49 -6.42 -5.33
N ALA A 267 23.52 -6.92 -6.02
CA ALA A 267 24.52 -6.07 -6.67
C ALA A 267 23.91 -5.19 -7.77
N ALA A 268 23.02 -5.75 -8.60
CA ALA A 268 22.31 -5.00 -9.65
C ALA A 268 21.41 -3.88 -9.07
N CYS A 269 20.74 -4.15 -7.95
CA CYS A 269 19.91 -3.16 -7.28
C CYS A 269 20.71 -2.15 -6.43
N GLY A 270 22.02 -2.37 -6.24
CA GLY A 270 22.89 -1.49 -5.46
C GLY A 270 22.81 -1.71 -3.95
N ASN A 271 22.31 -2.86 -3.49
CA ASN A 271 22.11 -3.19 -2.07
C ASN A 271 23.42 -3.68 -1.43
N LEU A 272 24.38 -2.78 -1.20
CA LEU A 272 25.71 -3.13 -0.72
C LEU A 272 25.71 -3.86 0.62
N ASP A 273 24.87 -3.46 1.57
CA ASP A 273 24.83 -4.09 2.89
C ASP A 273 24.34 -5.54 2.82
N VAL A 274 23.42 -5.84 1.89
CA VAL A 274 22.98 -7.21 1.61
C VAL A 274 24.12 -8.01 0.98
N VAL A 275 24.82 -7.45 -0.01
CA VAL A 275 25.95 -8.12 -0.67
C VAL A 275 27.06 -8.43 0.33
N ARG A 276 27.41 -7.48 1.21
CA ARG A 276 28.36 -7.69 2.32
C ARG A 276 27.90 -8.81 3.24
N PHE A 277 26.65 -8.77 3.69
CA PHE A 277 26.11 -9.81 4.57
C PHE A 277 26.18 -11.19 3.92
N LEU A 278 25.73 -11.31 2.67
CA LEU A 278 25.79 -12.57 1.92
C LEU A 278 27.23 -13.04 1.72
N HIS A 279 28.17 -12.14 1.42
CA HIS A 279 29.58 -12.49 1.24
C HIS A 279 30.20 -13.09 2.50
N PHE A 280 29.95 -12.49 3.66
CA PHE A 280 30.57 -12.93 4.91
C PHE A 280 29.85 -14.10 5.60
N ASN A 281 28.58 -14.35 5.28
CA ASN A 281 27.76 -15.31 6.04
C ASN A 281 27.19 -16.46 5.19
N ARG A 282 27.38 -16.46 3.87
CA ARG A 282 26.80 -17.45 2.94
C ARG A 282 27.88 -17.98 1.99
N THR A 283 27.69 -19.22 1.53
CA THR A 283 28.68 -19.95 0.70
C THR A 283 28.25 -20.06 -0.75
N GLU A 284 27.01 -19.70 -1.07
CA GLU A 284 26.43 -19.78 -2.41
C GLU A 284 27.14 -18.90 -3.43
N GLY A 285 27.73 -17.79 -2.98
CA GLY A 285 28.55 -16.89 -3.80
C GLY A 285 27.77 -16.04 -4.79
N ALA A 286 28.44 -15.66 -5.88
CA ALA A 286 27.94 -14.81 -6.96
C ALA A 286 28.51 -15.28 -8.30
N THR A 287 27.90 -14.85 -9.39
CA THR A 287 28.42 -15.07 -10.75
C THR A 287 29.11 -13.81 -11.28
N VAL A 288 29.61 -13.87 -12.52
CA VAL A 288 30.10 -12.69 -13.27
C VAL A 288 29.08 -11.54 -13.29
N LYS A 289 27.78 -11.85 -13.16
CA LYS A 289 26.69 -10.88 -13.23
C LYS A 289 26.75 -9.84 -12.12
N ALA A 290 27.17 -10.21 -10.91
CA ALA A 290 27.26 -9.26 -9.80
C ALA A 290 28.16 -8.06 -10.16
N LEU A 291 29.37 -8.32 -10.65
CA LEU A 291 30.33 -7.28 -11.01
C LEU A 291 29.88 -6.53 -12.27
N SER A 292 29.42 -7.24 -13.32
CA SER A 292 28.97 -6.58 -14.55
C SER A 292 27.79 -5.65 -14.30
N ASN A 293 26.80 -6.06 -13.50
CA ASN A 293 25.64 -5.25 -13.18
C ASN A 293 26.03 -4.04 -12.30
N ALA A 294 26.91 -4.22 -11.33
CA ALA A 294 27.40 -3.13 -10.49
C ALA A 294 28.11 -2.03 -11.32
N ILE A 295 28.86 -2.42 -12.36
CA ILE A 295 29.48 -1.49 -13.32
C ILE A 295 28.41 -0.76 -14.14
N LEU A 296 27.45 -1.49 -14.73
CA LEU A 296 26.39 -0.92 -15.57
C LEU A 296 25.51 0.08 -14.82
N VAL A 297 25.21 -0.20 -13.55
CA VAL A 297 24.38 0.65 -12.68
C VAL A 297 25.21 1.77 -12.00
N ASN A 298 26.51 1.86 -12.32
CA ASN A 298 27.43 2.89 -11.85
C ASN A 298 27.55 2.96 -10.31
N ARG A 299 27.72 1.79 -9.66
CA ARG A 299 27.85 1.67 -8.19
C ARG A 299 29.32 1.48 -7.77
N ASN A 300 30.05 2.59 -7.63
CA ASN A 300 31.49 2.59 -7.33
C ASN A 300 31.90 1.75 -6.10
N GLU A 301 31.19 1.91 -4.98
CA GLU A 301 31.49 1.17 -3.75
C GLU A 301 31.23 -0.34 -3.91
N MET A 302 30.15 -0.71 -4.60
CA MET A 302 29.84 -2.11 -4.93
C MET A 302 30.90 -2.72 -5.85
N VAL A 303 31.33 -2.00 -6.88
CA VAL A 303 32.40 -2.45 -7.80
C VAL A 303 33.71 -2.64 -7.03
N SER A 304 34.05 -1.68 -6.17
CA SER A 304 35.25 -1.78 -5.32
C SER A 304 35.14 -2.99 -4.41
N PHE A 305 34.03 -3.16 -3.68
CA PHE A 305 33.80 -4.31 -2.81
C PHE A 305 33.94 -5.63 -3.55
N LEU A 306 33.22 -5.81 -4.66
CA LEU A 306 33.22 -7.05 -5.44
C LEU A 306 34.60 -7.36 -6.04
N HIS A 307 35.33 -6.35 -6.53
CA HIS A 307 36.67 -6.54 -7.09
C HIS A 307 37.68 -7.04 -6.04
N HIS A 308 37.66 -6.44 -4.85
CA HIS A 308 38.58 -6.77 -3.76
C HIS A 308 38.26 -8.12 -3.11
N ASN A 309 36.99 -8.51 -3.03
CA ASN A 309 36.54 -9.64 -2.22
C ASN A 309 36.10 -10.87 -3.02
N ARG A 310 35.88 -10.77 -4.34
CA ARG A 310 35.35 -11.85 -5.18
C ARG A 310 36.23 -12.11 -6.38
N SER A 311 36.20 -13.32 -6.93
CA SER A 311 37.04 -13.74 -8.06
C SER A 311 36.23 -13.94 -9.35
N GLU A 312 34.93 -14.21 -9.23
CA GLU A 312 34.04 -14.68 -10.29
C GLU A 312 33.84 -13.66 -11.42
N GLY A 313 34.03 -12.36 -11.16
CA GLY A 313 33.94 -11.29 -12.16
C GLY A 313 35.21 -11.00 -12.98
N HIS A 314 36.34 -11.67 -12.70
CA HIS A 314 37.63 -11.35 -13.35
C HIS A 314 37.74 -11.89 -14.78
N ASN A 315 36.85 -12.80 -15.18
CA ASN A 315 36.72 -13.30 -16.55
C ASN A 315 35.77 -12.47 -17.41
N ILE A 316 35.20 -11.38 -16.88
CA ILE A 316 34.51 -10.40 -17.73
C ILE A 316 35.55 -9.93 -18.74
N ASN A 317 35.32 -10.15 -20.03
CA ASN A 317 36.15 -9.53 -21.04
C ASN A 317 35.80 -8.04 -21.03
N ILE A 318 36.45 -7.29 -20.13
CA ILE A 318 36.28 -5.85 -19.92
C ILE A 318 36.42 -5.10 -21.25
N LYS A 319 37.13 -5.69 -22.24
CA LYS A 319 37.31 -5.18 -23.61
C LYS A 319 36.12 -5.42 -24.56
N GLN A 320 35.15 -6.27 -24.20
CA GLN A 320 33.92 -6.56 -24.97
C GLN A 320 32.68 -5.79 -24.48
N LEU A 321 32.79 -5.08 -23.34
CA LEU A 321 31.72 -4.15 -22.93
C LEU A 321 31.61 -3.01 -23.97
N PRO A 322 30.40 -2.63 -24.42
CA PRO A 322 30.24 -1.62 -25.46
C PRO A 322 30.98 -0.32 -25.12
N GLN A 323 31.94 0.09 -25.95
CA GLN A 323 32.75 1.30 -25.71
C GLN A 323 31.92 2.61 -25.72
N THR A 324 30.68 2.54 -26.18
CA THR A 324 29.78 3.69 -26.35
C THR A 324 29.25 4.26 -25.03
N ILE A 325 29.36 3.55 -23.91
CA ILE A 325 29.08 4.08 -22.57
C ILE A 325 30.06 3.43 -21.59
N GLN A 326 31.18 4.10 -21.29
CA GLN A 326 32.04 3.75 -20.16
C GLN A 326 31.52 4.48 -18.91
N PRO A 327 30.68 3.86 -18.06
CA PRO A 327 30.20 4.52 -16.84
C PRO A 327 31.39 4.85 -15.92
N PRO A 328 31.30 5.87 -15.05
CA PRO A 328 32.35 6.19 -14.09
C PRO A 328 32.89 4.98 -13.30
N SER A 329 32.04 4.03 -12.92
CA SER A 329 32.45 2.79 -12.26
C SER A 329 33.33 1.88 -13.11
N PHE A 330 33.22 1.94 -14.44
CA PHE A 330 34.12 1.22 -15.35
C PHE A 330 35.53 1.84 -15.31
N LYS A 331 35.62 3.18 -15.33
CA LYS A 331 36.92 3.87 -15.19
C LYS A 331 37.55 3.60 -13.83
N LEU A 332 36.74 3.60 -12.77
CA LEU A 332 37.18 3.23 -11.42
C LEU A 332 37.74 1.79 -11.42
N LEU A 333 37.02 0.84 -12.03
CA LEU A 333 37.51 -0.54 -12.13
C LEU A 333 38.90 -0.58 -12.78
N LEU A 334 39.08 0.09 -13.93
CA LEU A 334 40.38 0.16 -14.60
C LEU A 334 41.50 0.74 -13.71
N GLN A 335 41.18 1.69 -12.83
CA GLN A 335 42.16 2.27 -11.91
C GLN A 335 42.55 1.32 -10.76
N ILE A 336 41.62 0.47 -10.32
CA ILE A 336 41.86 -0.45 -9.19
C ILE A 336 42.30 -1.85 -9.63
N LEU A 337 42.19 -2.20 -10.91
CA LEU A 337 42.55 -3.53 -11.45
C LEU A 337 43.98 -3.96 -11.09
N ASP A 338 44.93 -3.04 -11.17
CA ASP A 338 46.36 -3.30 -10.93
C ASP A 338 46.77 -3.05 -9.47
N GLN A 339 45.84 -2.63 -8.61
CA GLN A 339 46.13 -2.39 -7.20
C GLN A 339 46.13 -3.70 -6.39
N PRO A 340 46.96 -3.80 -5.34
CA PRO A 340 46.92 -4.95 -4.44
C PRO A 340 45.53 -5.02 -3.78
N LYS A 341 44.89 -6.19 -3.89
CA LYS A 341 43.58 -6.39 -3.29
C LYS A 341 43.69 -6.37 -1.77
N VAL A 342 42.99 -5.44 -1.13
CA VAL A 342 42.73 -5.42 0.31
C VAL A 342 41.29 -5.89 0.54
N PRO A 343 41.06 -7.17 0.92
CA PRO A 343 39.73 -7.67 1.23
C PRO A 343 39.14 -6.93 2.42
N GLU A 344 37.83 -6.70 2.39
CA GLU A 344 37.11 -6.21 3.57
C GLU A 344 37.08 -7.31 4.64
N THR A 345 37.20 -6.90 5.90
CA THR A 345 37.06 -7.82 7.03
C THR A 345 35.58 -7.96 7.42
N PRO A 346 35.16 -9.14 7.91
CA PRO A 346 33.80 -9.31 8.39
C PRO A 346 33.54 -8.36 9.57
N PRO A 347 32.35 -7.75 9.66
CA PRO A 347 31.98 -6.92 10.81
C PRO A 347 32.05 -7.73 12.11
N SER A 348 32.53 -7.13 13.20
CA SER A 348 32.61 -7.76 14.52
C SER A 348 31.22 -8.24 14.97
N ASN A 349 31.14 -9.47 15.49
CA ASN A 349 29.94 -10.29 15.74
C ASN A 349 28.96 -9.75 16.82
N SER A 350 28.75 -8.45 16.93
CA SER A 350 27.91 -7.82 17.98
C SER A 350 26.41 -7.73 17.65
N GLN A 351 25.94 -8.32 16.55
CA GLN A 351 24.53 -8.29 16.13
C GLN A 351 23.97 -9.68 15.75
N GLN A 352 24.32 -10.72 16.50
CA GLN A 352 23.59 -11.99 16.44
C GLN A 352 22.26 -11.82 17.21
N PRO A 353 21.09 -12.00 16.58
CA PRO A 353 19.85 -12.11 17.33
C PRO A 353 19.94 -13.32 18.27
N GLN A 354 19.68 -13.10 19.55
CA GLN A 354 19.67 -14.17 20.55
C GLN A 354 18.74 -15.30 20.08
N HIS A 355 19.28 -16.52 19.98
CA HIS A 355 18.51 -17.73 19.74
C HIS A 355 17.36 -17.84 20.75
N ILE A 356 16.12 -17.68 20.31
CA ILE A 356 14.98 -18.20 21.06
C ILE A 356 14.87 -19.67 20.69
N ASN A 357 15.67 -20.50 21.36
CA ASN A 357 15.49 -21.95 21.36
C ASN A 357 14.18 -22.26 22.08
N ASN A 358 13.08 -22.47 21.34
CA ASN A 358 11.96 -23.27 21.81
C ASN A 358 11.95 -24.55 21.00
N LYS A 359 12.54 -25.60 21.59
CA LYS A 359 12.25 -26.99 21.23
C LYS A 359 10.82 -27.35 21.59
#